data_AF-R7ZCR9-F1
#
_entry.id   AF-R7ZCR9-F1
#
_cell.length_a   1.000
_cell.length_b   1.000
_cell.length_c   1.000
_cell.angle_alpha   90.00
_cell.angle_beta   90.00
_cell.angle_gamma   90.00
#
_symmetry.space_group_name_H-M   'P 1'
#
loop_
_entity.id
_entity.type
_entity.pdbx_description
1 polymer ?
#
loop_
_entity_poly.entity_id
_entity_poly.type
_entity_poly.pdbx_seq_one_letter_code
_entity_poly.pdbx_strand_id
1 'polypeptide(L)'
;MSKFNLSQLMNTESKKQSVAFKIEHIILDRIQPSPKNNYSVDDVSELKASIELLGLQQNLVVRITDDGTYELISGHRRLKAMQELRSGGNNDFEKAPCKIVKSTDDIQAELQLILANSTTRVLTDAEKTQQAARLHELLQRLQEKGYQLTGRKREIVAQLMGVSSAQVQRMDSINKKLTPELKEAFSKEDINITTAYEMSRLPEEKQQEVIQEYKEGKALTPSVAKEKRIEVIESEQKEKPMTHELDSYPEQFEAIVQGLKTFMCGFDNQSFRVGDKLKINEFNPETILYTGRFTEMKVIYIQEGGKNDIPENYIIMSIKKIR
;
A
#
# COMPACT_ATOMS: atom_id res chain seq x y z
N MET A 1 -6.40 -27.14 -2.20
CA MET A 1 -6.44 -25.85 -2.93
C MET A 1 -5.46 -25.94 -4.10
N SER A 2 -5.93 -25.73 -5.32
CA SER A 2 -5.08 -25.76 -6.52
C SER A 2 -4.03 -24.64 -6.43
N LYS A 3 -2.76 -25.00 -6.27
CA LYS A 3 -1.63 -24.04 -6.30
C LYS A 3 -1.56 -23.43 -7.69
N PHE A 4 -1.33 -22.12 -7.78
CA PHE A 4 -1.04 -21.47 -9.06
C PHE A 4 0.11 -22.20 -9.75
N ASN A 5 -0.15 -22.70 -10.95
CA ASN A 5 0.82 -23.43 -11.71
C ASN A 5 1.39 -22.53 -12.81
N LEU A 6 2.53 -21.91 -12.51
CA LEU A 6 3.28 -21.10 -13.47
C LEU A 6 3.52 -21.87 -14.78
N SER A 7 3.70 -23.19 -14.71
CA SER A 7 3.90 -24.00 -15.92
C SER A 7 2.68 -24.04 -16.83
N GLN A 8 1.45 -23.86 -16.35
CA GLN A 8 0.24 -23.78 -17.19
C GLN A 8 0.14 -22.44 -17.92
N LEU A 9 0.51 -21.34 -17.25
CA LEU A 9 0.58 -20.01 -17.85
C LEU A 9 1.67 -19.94 -18.95
N MET A 10 2.79 -20.64 -18.73
CA MET A 10 3.92 -20.68 -19.67
C MET A 10 3.79 -21.79 -20.74
N ASN A 11 2.78 -22.68 -20.65
CA ASN A 11 2.65 -23.84 -21.56
C ASN A 11 1.70 -23.65 -22.75
N THR A 12 0.98 -22.54 -22.87
CA THR A 12 0.02 -22.38 -23.97
C THR A 12 0.69 -22.41 -25.35
N GLU A 13 1.99 -22.11 -25.45
CA GLU A 13 2.79 -22.33 -26.68
C GLU A 13 3.94 -23.35 -26.55
N SER A 14 4.24 -23.85 -25.35
CA SER A 14 5.47 -24.63 -25.10
C SER A 14 5.38 -26.12 -25.45
N LYS A 15 4.21 -26.63 -25.89
CA LYS A 15 4.06 -28.06 -26.25
C LYS A 15 4.87 -28.52 -27.49
N LYS A 16 5.62 -27.64 -28.15
CA LYS A 16 6.50 -27.98 -29.30
C LYS A 16 7.84 -27.24 -29.33
N GLN A 17 8.34 -26.66 -28.24
CA GLN A 17 9.69 -26.09 -28.22
C GLN A 17 10.67 -27.04 -27.56
N SER A 18 11.73 -27.39 -28.29
CA SER A 18 12.86 -28.13 -27.74
C SER A 18 13.42 -27.39 -26.52
N VAL A 19 13.94 -28.15 -25.57
CA VAL A 19 14.57 -27.65 -24.33
C VAL A 19 15.76 -26.70 -24.63
N ALA A 20 16.22 -26.63 -25.87
CA ALA A 20 17.27 -25.74 -26.34
C ALA A 20 16.69 -24.41 -26.85
N PHE A 21 16.91 -23.32 -26.11
CA PHE A 21 16.75 -21.98 -26.65
C PHE A 21 17.96 -21.63 -27.52
N LYS A 22 17.72 -20.98 -28.67
CA LYS A 22 18.81 -20.55 -29.55
C LYS A 22 19.48 -19.31 -28.97
N ILE A 23 20.80 -19.39 -28.76
CA ILE A 23 21.65 -18.25 -28.46
C ILE A 23 22.24 -17.78 -29.78
N GLU A 24 22.10 -16.49 -30.09
CA GLU A 24 22.73 -15.86 -31.24
C GLU A 24 23.63 -14.72 -30.80
N HIS A 25 24.75 -14.52 -31.48
CA HIS A 25 25.65 -13.40 -31.22
C HIS A 25 25.22 -12.21 -32.07
N ILE A 26 24.64 -11.20 -31.43
CA ILE A 26 24.03 -10.04 -32.09
C ILE A 26 24.93 -8.83 -31.91
N ILE A 27 25.13 -8.08 -33.00
CA ILE A 27 25.88 -6.82 -33.00
C ILE A 27 25.20 -5.83 -32.06
N LEU A 28 25.96 -5.22 -31.14
CA LEU A 28 25.39 -4.33 -30.12
C LEU A 28 24.56 -3.18 -30.71
N ASP A 29 24.94 -2.65 -31.87
CA ASP A 29 24.24 -1.54 -32.55
C ASP A 29 22.85 -1.93 -33.08
N ARG A 30 22.58 -3.24 -33.20
CA ARG A 30 21.25 -3.75 -33.58
C ARG A 30 20.35 -3.98 -32.37
N ILE A 31 20.85 -3.79 -31.15
CA ILE A 31 20.11 -4.02 -29.91
C ILE A 31 19.69 -2.66 -29.32
N GLN A 32 18.39 -2.42 -29.29
CA GLN A 32 17.81 -1.21 -28.73
C GLN A 32 17.23 -1.49 -27.33
N PRO A 33 17.57 -0.69 -26.31
CA PRO A 33 16.92 -0.77 -25.00
C PRO A 33 15.39 -0.67 -25.13
N SER A 34 14.65 -1.47 -24.38
CA SER A 34 13.19 -1.33 -24.39
C SER A 34 12.79 0.01 -23.74
N PRO A 35 11.88 0.79 -24.35
CA PRO A 35 11.37 2.02 -23.73
C PRO A 35 10.57 1.74 -22.46
N LYS A 36 10.25 0.47 -22.18
CA LYS A 36 9.53 0.01 -20.99
C LYS A 36 10.45 -0.28 -19.79
N ASN A 37 11.76 -0.01 -19.90
CA ASN A 37 12.68 -0.21 -18.78
C ASN A 37 12.50 0.85 -17.70
N ASN A 38 11.91 0.46 -16.56
CA ASN A 38 11.66 1.34 -15.41
C ASN A 38 12.81 1.35 -14.37
N TYR A 39 13.94 0.71 -14.67
CA TYR A 39 15.08 0.60 -13.76
C TYR A 39 16.22 1.55 -14.15
N SER A 40 16.85 2.20 -13.17
CA SER A 40 18.06 3.02 -13.39
C SER A 40 19.21 2.20 -13.99
N VAL A 41 19.90 2.78 -14.96
CA VAL A 41 21.06 2.21 -15.66
C VAL A 41 22.28 3.11 -15.51
N ASP A 42 22.38 3.88 -14.43
CA ASP A 42 23.32 5.01 -14.35
C ASP A 42 24.78 4.56 -14.19
N ASP A 43 25.14 3.92 -13.08
CA ASP A 43 26.51 3.45 -12.86
C ASP A 43 26.66 1.96 -13.16
N VAL A 44 27.49 1.65 -14.16
CA VAL A 44 27.86 0.28 -14.57
C VAL A 44 29.36 0.01 -14.44
N SER A 45 30.13 0.87 -13.77
CA SER A 45 31.60 0.83 -13.72
C SER A 45 32.14 -0.50 -13.19
N GLU A 46 31.60 -0.99 -12.07
CA GLU A 46 31.99 -2.28 -11.49
C GLU A 46 31.61 -3.46 -12.40
N LEU A 47 30.40 -3.39 -12.98
CA LEU A 47 29.91 -4.43 -13.88
C LEU A 47 30.72 -4.47 -15.18
N LYS A 48 31.15 -3.30 -15.67
CA LYS A 48 32.03 -3.13 -16.83
C LYS A 48 33.37 -3.81 -16.57
N ALA A 49 34.03 -3.50 -15.45
CA ALA A 49 35.29 -4.13 -15.07
C ALA A 49 35.14 -5.66 -14.91
N SER A 50 34.03 -6.12 -14.31
CA SER A 50 33.73 -7.54 -14.18
C SER A 50 33.54 -8.24 -15.53
N ILE A 51 32.80 -7.63 -16.46
CA ILE A 51 32.56 -8.17 -17.80
C ILE A 51 33.86 -8.17 -18.63
N GLU A 52 34.70 -7.15 -18.50
CA GLU A 52 36.01 -7.11 -19.16
C GLU A 52 36.93 -8.23 -18.68
N LEU A 53 36.97 -8.48 -17.37
CA LEU A 53 37.85 -9.48 -16.77
C LEU A 53 37.36 -10.92 -16.95
N LEU A 54 36.05 -11.15 -16.75
CA LEU A 54 35.46 -12.50 -16.65
C LEU A 54 34.61 -12.86 -17.87
N GLY A 55 34.30 -11.91 -18.75
CA GLY A 55 33.32 -12.07 -19.80
C GLY A 55 31.88 -12.00 -19.30
N LEU A 56 30.94 -11.96 -20.25
CA LEU A 56 29.51 -11.88 -19.96
C LEU A 56 28.98 -13.23 -19.42
N GLN A 57 28.73 -13.29 -18.11
CA GLN A 57 28.27 -14.53 -17.45
C GLN A 57 26.81 -14.90 -17.76
N GLN A 58 25.99 -13.93 -18.14
CA GLN A 58 24.58 -14.12 -18.44
C GLN A 58 24.22 -13.47 -19.76
N ASN A 59 23.64 -14.24 -20.68
CA ASN A 59 23.19 -13.77 -21.99
C ASN A 59 22.18 -12.62 -21.86
N LEU A 60 22.21 -11.70 -22.83
CA LEU A 60 21.12 -10.74 -23.02
C LEU A 60 19.87 -11.47 -23.48
N VAL A 61 18.69 -10.88 -23.22
CA VAL A 61 17.43 -11.42 -23.70
C VAL A 61 16.81 -10.39 -24.62
N VAL A 62 16.55 -10.77 -25.86
CA VAL A 62 16.06 -9.86 -26.90
C VAL A 62 14.86 -10.42 -27.63
N ARG A 63 14.10 -9.53 -28.26
CA ARG A 63 13.02 -9.85 -29.20
C ARG A 63 13.31 -9.24 -30.57
N ILE A 64 13.04 -9.97 -31.63
CA ILE A 64 13.15 -9.47 -33.01
C ILE A 64 12.01 -8.47 -33.25
N THR A 65 12.33 -7.31 -33.81
CA THR A 65 11.36 -6.29 -34.25
C THR A 65 11.09 -6.41 -35.75
N ASP A 66 10.01 -5.78 -36.23
CA ASP A 66 9.55 -5.88 -37.63
C ASP A 66 10.58 -5.31 -38.63
N ASP A 67 11.43 -4.38 -38.19
CA ASP A 67 12.52 -3.78 -38.97
C ASP A 67 13.81 -4.62 -39.00
N GLY A 68 13.80 -5.81 -38.39
CA GLY A 68 14.95 -6.71 -38.32
C GLY A 68 16.02 -6.29 -37.31
N THR A 69 15.74 -5.31 -36.44
CA THR A 69 16.54 -5.01 -35.26
C THR A 69 16.08 -5.86 -34.06
N TYR A 70 16.63 -5.59 -32.87
CA TYR A 70 16.35 -6.35 -31.66
C TYR A 70 16.01 -5.41 -30.51
N GLU A 71 14.85 -5.62 -29.90
CA GLU A 71 14.48 -4.96 -28.65
C GLU A 71 15.06 -5.75 -27.46
N LEU A 72 15.79 -5.06 -26.59
CA LEU A 72 16.33 -5.63 -25.36
C LEU A 72 15.22 -5.79 -24.33
N ILE A 73 14.91 -7.03 -24.00
CA ILE A 73 13.99 -7.38 -22.93
C ILE A 73 14.75 -7.35 -21.60
N SER A 74 15.85 -8.12 -21.47
CA SER A 74 16.65 -8.21 -20.24
C SER A 74 18.14 -7.98 -20.47
N GLY A 75 18.79 -7.32 -19.50
CA GLY A 75 20.22 -7.08 -19.50
C GLY A 75 20.63 -5.63 -19.74
N HIS A 76 19.77 -4.63 -19.48
CA HIS A 76 20.03 -3.21 -19.72
C HIS A 76 21.39 -2.72 -19.20
N ARG A 77 21.73 -3.01 -17.94
CA ARG A 77 23.05 -2.67 -17.35
C ARG A 77 24.23 -3.40 -18.04
N ARG A 78 24.02 -4.65 -18.47
CA ARG A 78 25.03 -5.44 -19.20
C ARG A 78 25.25 -4.90 -20.61
N LEU A 79 24.18 -4.55 -21.32
CA LEU A 79 24.27 -3.92 -22.64
C LEU A 79 25.05 -2.61 -22.55
N LYS A 80 24.70 -1.73 -21.59
CA LYS A 80 25.41 -0.47 -21.37
C LYS A 80 26.90 -0.68 -21.09
N ALA A 81 27.23 -1.60 -20.18
CA ALA A 81 28.62 -1.94 -19.86
C ALA A 81 29.41 -2.42 -21.09
N MET A 82 28.81 -3.30 -21.92
CA MET A 82 29.43 -3.78 -23.16
C MET A 82 29.59 -2.66 -24.21
N GLN A 83 28.61 -1.77 -24.33
CA GLN A 83 28.70 -0.60 -25.21
C GLN A 83 29.82 0.35 -24.77
N GLU A 84 29.98 0.58 -23.47
CA GLU A 84 31.08 1.38 -22.92
C GLU A 84 32.47 0.72 -23.10
N LEU A 85 32.56 -0.61 -23.05
CA LEU A 85 33.80 -1.34 -23.35
C LEU A 85 34.18 -1.21 -24.82
N ARG A 86 33.21 -1.41 -25.71
CA ARG A 86 33.41 -1.25 -27.16
C ARG A 86 33.81 0.17 -27.52
N SER A 87 33.16 1.18 -26.93
CA SER A 87 33.47 2.60 -27.16
C SER A 87 34.86 2.98 -26.63
N GLY A 88 35.35 2.25 -25.62
CA GLY A 88 36.73 2.34 -25.13
C GLY A 88 37.78 1.64 -26.00
N GLY A 89 37.40 1.09 -27.16
CA GLY A 89 38.30 0.45 -28.12
C GLY A 89 38.43 -1.08 -27.96
N ASN A 90 37.66 -1.70 -27.06
CA ASN A 90 37.69 -3.15 -26.89
C ASN A 90 36.78 -3.86 -27.91
N ASN A 91 37.36 -4.36 -28.99
CA ASN A 91 36.64 -5.00 -30.10
C ASN A 91 36.05 -6.37 -29.75
N ASP A 92 36.45 -6.99 -28.63
CA ASP A 92 35.88 -8.27 -28.18
C ASP A 92 34.39 -8.13 -27.79
N PHE A 93 33.93 -6.89 -27.59
CA PHE A 93 32.55 -6.55 -27.27
C PHE A 93 31.75 -6.01 -28.46
N GLU A 94 32.08 -6.40 -29.71
CA GLU A 94 31.28 -6.04 -30.90
C GLU A 94 29.90 -6.71 -30.90
N LYS A 95 29.82 -7.95 -30.39
CA LYS A 95 28.59 -8.77 -30.35
C LYS A 95 28.32 -9.27 -28.94
N ALA A 96 27.05 -9.40 -28.59
CA ALA A 96 26.62 -10.03 -27.35
C ALA A 96 25.89 -11.36 -27.61
N PRO A 97 26.13 -12.40 -26.80
CA PRO A 97 25.31 -13.59 -26.82
C PRO A 97 23.92 -13.26 -26.28
N CYS A 98 22.93 -13.46 -27.13
CA CYS A 98 21.55 -13.10 -26.89
C CYS A 98 20.64 -14.33 -27.00
N LYS A 99 19.79 -14.53 -25.99
CA LYS A 99 18.63 -15.42 -26.09
C LYS A 99 17.54 -14.68 -26.85
N ILE A 100 17.21 -15.18 -28.03
CA ILE A 100 16.10 -14.64 -28.83
C ILE A 100 14.79 -15.24 -28.32
N VAL A 101 13.90 -14.39 -27.83
CA VAL A 101 12.56 -14.78 -27.41
C VAL A 101 11.61 -14.57 -28.60
N LYS A 102 10.94 -15.63 -29.03
CA LYS A 102 9.91 -15.59 -30.08
C LYS A 102 8.54 -15.12 -29.58
N SER A 103 8.45 -14.67 -28.32
CA SER A 103 7.16 -14.50 -27.65
C SER A 103 6.31 -13.44 -28.35
N THR A 104 5.09 -13.84 -28.69
CA THR A 104 4.00 -13.05 -29.24
C THR A 104 3.25 -12.26 -28.17
N ASP A 105 3.55 -12.44 -26.87
CA ASP A 105 2.87 -11.76 -25.76
C ASP A 105 3.86 -11.04 -24.82
N ASP A 106 3.93 -9.71 -24.96
CA ASP A 106 4.69 -8.78 -24.11
C ASP A 106 4.57 -9.08 -22.60
N ILE A 107 3.38 -9.51 -22.14
CA ILE A 107 3.11 -9.70 -20.71
C ILE A 107 3.84 -10.95 -20.18
N GLN A 108 3.88 -12.02 -20.98
CA GLN A 108 4.57 -13.26 -20.59
C GLN A 108 6.10 -13.09 -20.63
N ALA A 109 6.61 -12.37 -21.64
CA ALA A 109 8.03 -12.03 -21.73
C ALA A 109 8.49 -11.21 -20.52
N GLU A 110 7.70 -10.22 -20.11
CA GLU A 110 8.00 -9.41 -18.92
C GLU A 110 7.95 -10.23 -17.62
N LEU A 111 6.93 -11.08 -17.46
CA LEU A 111 6.84 -11.98 -16.31
C LEU A 111 8.07 -12.90 -16.21
N GLN A 112 8.51 -13.46 -17.34
CA GLN A 112 9.70 -14.30 -17.39
C GLN A 112 10.96 -13.53 -16.98
N LEU A 113 11.10 -12.29 -17.41
CA LEU A 113 12.22 -11.42 -17.03
C LEU A 113 12.25 -11.16 -15.53
N ILE A 114 11.10 -10.82 -14.95
CA ILE A 114 10.99 -10.52 -13.52
C ILE A 114 11.42 -11.73 -12.68
N LEU A 115 11.00 -12.94 -13.07
CA LEU A 115 11.36 -14.18 -12.39
C LEU A 115 12.82 -14.59 -12.61
N ALA A 116 13.37 -14.33 -13.80
CA ALA A 116 14.78 -14.58 -14.09
C ALA A 116 15.70 -13.65 -13.31
N ASN A 117 15.32 -12.39 -13.11
CA ASN A 117 16.12 -11.42 -12.38
C ASN A 117 16.07 -11.63 -10.85
N SER A 118 15.00 -12.22 -10.31
CA SER A 118 14.91 -12.50 -8.87
C SER A 118 15.92 -13.55 -8.38
N THR A 119 16.54 -14.33 -9.26
CA THR A 119 17.52 -15.37 -8.88
C THR A 119 18.97 -14.90 -8.93
N THR A 120 19.25 -13.68 -9.45
CA THR A 120 20.62 -13.26 -9.78
C THR A 120 21.22 -12.24 -8.83
N ARG A 121 20.41 -11.46 -8.11
CA ARG A 121 20.86 -10.53 -7.07
C ARG A 121 19.83 -10.37 -5.97
N VAL A 122 20.26 -9.99 -4.78
CA VAL A 122 19.35 -9.63 -3.68
C VAL A 122 18.76 -8.26 -4.00
N LEU A 123 17.43 -8.21 -4.15
CA LEU A 123 16.69 -6.96 -4.34
C LEU A 123 16.52 -6.22 -3.01
N THR A 124 16.57 -4.90 -3.03
CA THR A 124 16.23 -4.06 -1.87
C THR A 124 14.74 -4.20 -1.54
N ASP A 125 14.35 -3.80 -0.32
CA ASP A 125 12.93 -3.87 0.06
C ASP A 125 12.05 -2.95 -0.79
N ALA A 126 12.58 -1.81 -1.24
CA ALA A 126 11.91 -0.92 -2.17
C ALA A 126 11.73 -1.56 -3.56
N GLU A 127 12.79 -2.19 -4.10
CA GLU A 127 12.72 -2.91 -5.38
C GLU A 127 11.72 -4.07 -5.32
N LYS A 128 11.73 -4.87 -4.24
CA LYS A 128 10.73 -5.94 -4.02
C LYS A 128 9.32 -5.38 -3.96
N THR A 129 9.14 -4.25 -3.28
CA THR A 129 7.85 -3.59 -3.15
C THR A 129 7.32 -3.14 -4.53
N GLN A 130 8.17 -2.55 -5.37
CA GLN A 130 7.82 -2.19 -6.75
C GLN A 130 7.54 -3.43 -7.61
N GLN A 131 8.35 -4.48 -7.48
CA GLN A 131 8.18 -5.74 -8.19
C GLN A 131 6.83 -6.39 -7.86
N ALA A 132 6.39 -6.36 -6.59
CA ALA A 132 5.09 -6.86 -6.17
C ALA A 132 3.93 -6.13 -6.86
N ALA A 133 3.99 -4.78 -6.93
CA ALA A 133 3.01 -3.98 -7.66
C ALA A 133 2.99 -4.33 -9.15
N ARG A 134 4.17 -4.49 -9.76
CA ARG A 134 4.26 -4.84 -11.18
C ARG A 134 3.70 -6.23 -11.47
N LEU A 135 3.99 -7.21 -10.63
CA LEU A 135 3.41 -8.55 -10.75
C LEU A 135 1.88 -8.53 -10.60
N HIS A 136 1.34 -7.73 -9.69
CA HIS A 136 -0.11 -7.51 -9.58
C HIS A 136 -0.71 -6.98 -10.89
N GLU A 137 -0.06 -6.00 -11.50
CA GLU A 137 -0.49 -5.41 -12.77
C GLU A 137 -0.42 -6.42 -13.93
N LEU A 138 0.67 -7.18 -14.05
CA LEU A 138 0.81 -8.19 -15.10
C LEU A 138 -0.23 -9.31 -14.95
N LEU A 139 -0.50 -9.77 -13.72
CA LEU A 139 -1.57 -10.74 -13.46
C LEU A 139 -2.95 -10.18 -13.79
N GLN A 140 -3.20 -8.90 -13.51
CA GLN A 140 -4.45 -8.23 -13.91
C GLN A 140 -4.60 -8.24 -15.43
N ARG A 141 -3.57 -7.83 -16.18
CA ARG A 141 -3.60 -7.80 -17.64
C ARG A 141 -3.73 -9.20 -18.26
N LEU A 142 -3.11 -10.22 -17.68
CA LEU A 142 -3.31 -11.62 -18.12
C LEU A 142 -4.77 -12.04 -17.95
N GLN A 143 -5.39 -11.71 -16.83
CA GLN A 143 -6.79 -12.02 -16.59
C GLN A 143 -7.71 -11.32 -17.61
N GLU A 144 -7.42 -10.06 -17.95
CA GLU A 144 -8.15 -9.29 -18.98
C GLU A 144 -8.01 -9.89 -20.39
N LYS A 145 -6.85 -10.51 -20.70
CA LYS A 145 -6.64 -11.29 -21.93
C LYS A 145 -7.32 -12.67 -21.94
N GLY A 146 -8.08 -13.01 -20.90
CA GLY A 146 -8.83 -14.26 -20.80
C GLY A 146 -8.05 -15.42 -20.17
N TYR A 147 -6.86 -15.19 -19.61
CA TYR A 147 -6.16 -16.22 -18.84
C TYR A 147 -6.86 -16.46 -17.51
N GLN A 148 -7.16 -17.73 -17.21
CA GLN A 148 -7.80 -18.11 -15.96
C GLN A 148 -6.76 -18.23 -14.83
N LEU A 149 -6.81 -17.31 -13.87
CA LEU A 149 -5.96 -17.36 -12.69
C LEU A 149 -6.60 -18.23 -11.60
N THR A 150 -5.90 -19.28 -11.17
CA THR A 150 -6.33 -20.12 -10.04
C THR A 150 -5.82 -19.53 -8.72
N GLY A 151 -6.71 -18.92 -7.93
CA GLY A 151 -6.40 -18.36 -6.61
C GLY A 151 -6.39 -16.83 -6.56
N ARG A 152 -6.09 -16.27 -5.38
CA ARG A 152 -6.05 -14.81 -5.19
C ARG A 152 -4.73 -14.25 -5.75
N LYS A 153 -4.77 -13.15 -6.50
CA LYS A 153 -3.57 -12.50 -7.07
C LYS A 153 -2.44 -12.28 -6.06
N ARG A 154 -2.79 -11.85 -4.84
CA ARG A 154 -1.82 -11.66 -3.74
C ARG A 154 -1.09 -12.96 -3.38
N GLU A 155 -1.77 -14.10 -3.37
CA GLU A 155 -1.15 -15.40 -3.08
C GLU A 155 -0.25 -15.85 -4.23
N ILE A 156 -0.66 -15.58 -5.47
CA ILE A 156 0.16 -15.83 -6.66
C ILE A 156 1.47 -15.03 -6.59
N VAL A 157 1.38 -13.72 -6.30
CA VAL A 157 2.56 -12.85 -6.18
C VAL A 157 3.44 -13.27 -5.01
N ALA A 158 2.85 -13.62 -3.86
CA ALA A 158 3.59 -14.16 -2.72
C ALA A 158 4.38 -15.41 -3.10
N GLN A 159 3.76 -16.34 -3.83
CA GLN A 159 4.42 -17.55 -4.33
C GLN A 159 5.54 -17.23 -5.33
N LEU A 160 5.29 -16.33 -6.29
CA LEU A 160 6.28 -15.94 -7.31
C LEU A 160 7.51 -15.24 -6.71
N MET A 161 7.31 -14.46 -5.65
CA MET A 161 8.38 -13.74 -4.96
C MET A 161 9.03 -14.54 -3.82
N GLY A 162 8.47 -15.70 -3.45
CA GLY A 162 8.96 -16.49 -2.31
C GLY A 162 8.76 -15.82 -0.95
N VAL A 163 7.73 -14.99 -0.80
CA VAL A 163 7.41 -14.26 0.44
C VAL A 163 6.02 -14.63 0.98
N SER A 164 5.69 -14.19 2.19
CA SER A 164 4.35 -14.42 2.75
C SER A 164 3.29 -13.50 2.11
N SER A 165 2.03 -13.95 2.05
CA SER A 165 0.90 -13.11 1.60
C SER A 165 0.75 -11.84 2.45
N ALA A 166 1.06 -11.91 3.74
CA ALA A 166 1.10 -10.74 4.64
C ALA A 166 2.18 -9.73 4.23
N GLN A 167 3.34 -10.20 3.75
CA GLN A 167 4.41 -9.33 3.26
C GLN A 167 4.00 -8.61 1.97
N VAL A 168 3.35 -9.31 1.03
CA VAL A 168 2.79 -8.67 -0.18
C VAL A 168 1.73 -7.63 0.18
N GLN A 169 0.91 -7.90 1.20
CA GLN A 169 -0.06 -6.90 1.69
C GLN A 169 0.61 -5.64 2.26
N ARG A 170 1.75 -5.77 2.94
CA ARG A 170 2.53 -4.62 3.41
C ARG A 170 3.08 -3.81 2.24
N MET A 171 3.66 -4.49 1.24
CA MET A 171 4.15 -3.88 0.00
C MET A 171 3.03 -3.14 -0.74
N ASP A 172 1.84 -3.74 -0.85
CA ASP A 172 0.66 -3.11 -1.44
C ASP A 172 0.27 -1.81 -0.70
N SER A 173 0.31 -1.81 0.63
CA SER A 173 0.01 -0.63 1.45
C SER A 173 1.00 0.49 1.19
N ILE A 174 2.30 0.16 1.18
CA ILE A 174 3.38 1.11 0.90
C ILE A 174 3.20 1.73 -0.50
N ASN A 175 3.02 0.91 -1.53
CA ASN A 175 2.86 1.41 -2.90
C ASN A 175 1.68 2.36 -3.07
N LYS A 176 0.55 2.06 -2.41
CA LYS A 176 -0.71 2.79 -2.59
C LYS A 176 -0.84 4.04 -1.74
N LYS A 177 -0.26 4.06 -0.54
CA LYS A 177 -0.59 5.07 0.49
C LYS A 177 0.59 5.93 0.95
N LEU A 178 1.82 5.52 0.65
CA LEU A 178 3.00 6.27 1.04
C LEU A 178 3.19 7.49 0.13
N THR A 179 3.44 8.67 0.70
CA THR A 179 3.69 9.91 -0.05
C THR A 179 4.97 9.84 -0.89
N PRO A 180 5.12 10.66 -1.94
CA PRO A 180 6.31 10.68 -2.79
C PRO A 180 7.63 10.83 -2.02
N GLU A 181 7.68 11.74 -1.03
CA GLU A 181 8.88 12.01 -0.22
C GLU A 181 9.27 10.80 0.63
N LEU A 182 8.29 10.13 1.24
CA LEU A 182 8.55 8.92 2.01
C LEU A 182 8.91 7.73 1.11
N LYS A 183 8.37 7.67 -0.12
CA LYS A 183 8.81 6.68 -1.12
C LYS A 183 10.25 6.89 -1.53
N GLU A 184 10.69 8.14 -1.69
CA GLU A 184 12.08 8.47 -1.99
C GLU A 184 13.02 8.05 -0.85
N ALA A 185 12.67 8.38 0.40
CA ALA A 185 13.42 7.94 1.58
C ALA A 185 13.49 6.40 1.68
N PHE A 186 12.41 5.70 1.33
CA PHE A 186 12.40 4.24 1.30
C PHE A 186 13.28 3.68 0.17
N SER A 187 13.27 4.30 -1.01
CA SER A 187 14.12 3.91 -2.14
C SER A 187 15.61 4.15 -1.89
N LYS A 188 15.96 5.18 -1.10
CA LYS A 188 17.33 5.48 -0.65
C LYS A 188 17.80 4.63 0.54
N GLU A 189 16.93 3.75 1.05
CA GLU A 189 17.17 2.94 2.25
C GLU A 189 17.36 3.76 3.53
N ASP A 190 16.96 5.05 3.54
CA ASP A 190 16.94 5.90 4.74
C ASP A 190 15.93 5.38 5.76
N ILE A 191 14.89 4.68 5.30
CA ILE A 191 13.92 3.98 6.13
C ILE A 191 13.77 2.51 5.70
N ASN A 192 13.58 1.63 6.67
CA ASN A 192 13.29 0.22 6.40
C ASN A 192 11.81 -0.02 6.07
N ILE A 193 11.49 -1.21 5.56
CA ILE A 193 10.12 -1.61 5.17
C ILE A 193 9.11 -1.52 6.31
N THR A 194 9.52 -1.70 7.57
CA THR A 194 8.62 -1.62 8.73
C THR A 194 8.21 -0.18 8.99
N THR A 195 9.18 0.75 8.95
CA THR A 195 8.90 2.19 9.04
C THR A 195 8.01 2.62 7.89
N ALA A 196 8.37 2.29 6.64
CA ALA A 196 7.55 2.62 5.46
C ALA A 196 6.11 2.08 5.58
N TYR A 197 5.95 0.85 6.09
CA TYR A 197 4.63 0.27 6.30
C TYR A 197 3.82 1.01 7.36
N GLU A 198 4.39 1.33 8.53
CA GLU A 198 3.65 2.07 9.57
C GLU A 198 3.32 3.49 9.11
N MET A 199 4.21 4.17 8.38
CA MET A 199 3.93 5.48 7.78
C MET A 199 2.77 5.40 6.77
N SER A 200 2.70 4.35 5.96
CA SER A 200 1.60 4.14 4.99
C SER A 200 0.21 3.97 5.64
N ARG A 201 0.15 3.79 6.96
CA ARG A 201 -1.10 3.67 7.72
C ARG A 201 -1.58 5.00 8.29
N LEU A 202 -0.76 6.04 8.22
CA LEU A 202 -1.13 7.40 8.63
C LEU A 202 -1.93 8.09 7.53
N PRO A 203 -2.86 9.00 7.90
CA PRO A 203 -3.42 9.97 6.98
C PRO A 203 -2.31 10.79 6.30
N GLU A 204 -2.57 11.28 5.09
CA GLU A 204 -1.59 12.02 4.30
C GLU A 204 -1.07 13.27 5.03
N GLU A 205 -1.95 13.99 5.73
CA GLU A 205 -1.61 15.15 6.56
C GLU A 205 -0.55 14.79 7.63
N LYS A 206 -0.71 13.64 8.30
CA LYS A 206 0.24 13.15 9.31
C LYS A 206 1.54 12.64 8.70
N GLN A 207 1.50 12.08 7.49
CA GLN A 207 2.73 11.72 6.76
C GLN A 207 3.57 12.97 6.43
N GLN A 208 2.92 14.07 6.03
CA GLN A 208 3.59 15.35 5.76
C GLN A 208 4.20 15.95 7.03
N GLU A 209 3.48 15.92 8.15
CA GLU A 209 4.00 16.36 9.45
C GLU A 209 5.28 15.61 9.84
N VAL A 210 5.27 14.27 9.70
CA VAL A 210 6.44 13.43 9.99
C VAL A 210 7.62 13.75 9.06
N ILE A 211 7.37 14.04 7.78
CA ILE A 211 8.43 14.47 6.85
C ILE A 211 9.02 15.82 7.25
N GLN A 212 8.20 16.75 7.72
CA GLN A 212 8.68 18.04 8.18
C GLN A 212 9.57 17.89 9.42
N GLU A 213 9.16 17.07 10.38
CA GLU A 213 9.98 16.74 11.55
C GLU A 213 11.29 16.03 11.17
N TYR A 214 11.28 15.20 10.12
CA TYR A 214 12.48 14.56 9.59
C TYR A 214 13.47 15.56 8.99
N LYS A 215 12.97 16.56 8.25
CA LYS A 215 13.79 17.66 7.72
C LYS A 215 14.41 18.53 8.82
N GLU A 216 13.76 18.59 9.98
CA GLU A 216 14.25 19.28 11.19
C GLU A 216 15.23 18.42 12.01
N GLY A 217 15.54 17.20 11.56
CA GLY A 217 16.56 16.34 12.13
C GLY A 217 16.04 15.22 13.05
N LYS A 218 14.72 15.04 13.18
CA LYS A 218 14.17 13.88 13.89
C LYS A 218 14.31 12.61 13.05
N ALA A 219 14.52 11.46 13.69
CA ALA A 219 14.66 10.19 12.96
C ALA A 219 13.29 9.61 12.53
N LEU A 220 13.21 9.08 11.31
CA LEU A 220 12.05 8.32 10.84
C LEU A 220 12.09 6.90 11.41
N THR A 221 11.26 6.62 12.42
CA THR A 221 11.19 5.31 13.07
C THR A 221 9.76 4.79 13.14
N PRO A 222 9.56 3.47 13.37
CA PRO A 222 8.22 2.94 13.59
C PRO A 222 7.54 3.48 14.85
N SER A 223 8.28 4.03 15.83
CA SER A 223 7.68 4.63 17.04
C SER A 223 6.95 5.92 16.70
N VAL A 224 7.61 6.81 15.94
CA VAL A 224 7.04 8.08 15.49
C VAL A 224 5.72 7.84 14.74
N ALA A 225 5.70 6.84 13.84
CA ALA A 225 4.48 6.48 13.13
C ALA A 225 3.35 6.01 14.07
N LYS A 226 3.69 5.25 15.12
CA LYS A 226 2.71 4.76 16.10
C LYS A 226 2.16 5.90 16.96
N GLU A 227 3.02 6.83 17.40
CA GLU A 227 2.65 8.01 18.19
C GLU A 227 1.65 8.88 17.40
N LYS A 228 1.96 9.24 16.15
CA LYS A 228 1.03 9.99 15.30
C LYS A 228 -0.28 9.24 15.06
N ARG A 229 -0.25 7.91 15.01
CA ARG A 229 -1.48 7.11 14.87
C ARG A 229 -2.33 7.15 16.14
N ILE A 230 -1.72 7.17 17.32
CA ILE A 230 -2.43 7.34 18.59
C ILE A 230 -3.10 8.71 18.62
N GLU A 231 -2.40 9.78 18.22
CA GLU A 231 -2.99 11.13 18.12
C GLU A 231 -4.23 11.15 17.22
N VAL A 232 -4.18 10.50 16.05
CA VAL A 232 -5.33 10.39 15.14
C VAL A 232 -6.49 9.62 15.78
N ILE A 233 -6.20 8.52 16.48
CA ILE A 233 -7.24 7.73 17.17
C ILE A 233 -7.88 8.57 18.29
N GLU A 234 -7.08 9.33 19.03
CA GLU A 234 -7.57 10.20 20.10
C GLU A 234 -8.41 11.35 19.56
N SER A 235 -8.04 11.97 18.43
CA SER A 235 -8.86 13.00 17.79
C SER A 235 -10.18 12.42 17.26
N GLU A 236 -10.15 11.27 16.60
CA GLU A 236 -11.37 10.58 16.13
C GLU A 236 -12.28 10.14 17.29
N GLN A 237 -11.72 9.70 18.42
CA GLN A 237 -12.49 9.35 19.61
C GLN A 237 -13.12 10.59 20.26
N LYS A 238 -12.43 11.73 20.25
CA LYS A 238 -13.02 13.00 20.70
C LYS A 238 -14.19 13.44 19.81
N GLU A 239 -14.24 13.04 18.55
CA GLU A 239 -15.32 13.41 17.64
C GLU A 239 -16.50 12.41 17.62
N LYS A 240 -16.30 11.17 18.09
CA LYS A 240 -17.37 10.18 18.14
C LYS A 240 -18.39 10.50 19.24
N PRO A 241 -19.70 10.46 18.94
CA PRO A 241 -20.72 10.67 19.94
C PRO A 241 -20.71 9.55 20.99
N MET A 242 -20.68 9.94 22.26
CA MET A 242 -20.70 9.03 23.41
C MET A 242 -22.14 8.68 23.79
N THR A 243 -22.33 7.57 24.52
CA THR A 243 -23.62 7.25 25.13
C THR A 243 -23.55 7.51 26.63
N HIS A 244 -24.42 8.37 27.12
CA HIS A 244 -24.56 8.70 28.55
C HIS A 244 -25.83 8.05 29.11
N GLU A 245 -25.76 7.50 30.31
CA GLU A 245 -26.93 7.01 31.04
C GLU A 245 -27.41 8.09 32.01
N LEU A 246 -28.69 8.43 31.92
CA LEU A 246 -29.31 9.46 32.75
C LEU A 246 -30.62 8.94 33.32
N ASP A 247 -31.03 9.50 34.44
CA ASP A 247 -32.25 9.11 35.12
C ASP A 247 -33.30 10.22 34.98
N SER A 248 -34.56 9.82 34.90
CA SER A 248 -35.69 10.76 34.87
C SER A 248 -36.84 10.24 35.72
N TYR A 249 -37.45 11.13 36.49
CA TYR A 249 -38.64 10.80 37.26
C TYR A 249 -39.85 10.52 36.35
N PRO A 250 -40.85 9.74 36.80
CA PRO A 250 -41.89 9.20 35.92
C PRO A 250 -42.66 10.27 35.11
N GLU A 251 -43.01 11.40 35.73
CA GLU A 251 -43.71 12.49 35.06
C GLU A 251 -42.88 13.11 33.92
N GLN A 252 -41.59 13.35 34.18
CA GLN A 252 -40.68 13.91 33.18
C GLN A 252 -40.34 12.89 32.10
N PHE A 253 -40.16 11.62 32.47
CA PHE A 253 -39.89 10.52 31.55
C PHE A 253 -41.03 10.38 30.54
N GLU A 254 -42.29 10.37 31.02
CA GLU A 254 -43.45 10.25 30.15
C GLU A 254 -43.57 11.46 29.20
N ALA A 255 -43.34 12.68 29.70
CA ALA A 255 -43.29 13.88 28.87
C ALA A 255 -42.19 13.82 27.79
N ILE A 256 -41.04 13.22 28.10
CA ILE A 256 -39.93 13.01 27.14
C ILE A 256 -40.35 11.97 26.08
N VAL A 257 -40.93 10.84 26.49
CA VAL A 257 -41.37 9.76 25.59
C VAL A 257 -42.42 10.25 24.60
N GLN A 258 -43.34 11.11 25.05
CA GLN A 258 -44.39 11.75 24.25
C GLN A 258 -43.88 12.92 23.40
N GLY A 259 -42.64 13.37 23.62
CA GLY A 259 -42.05 14.50 22.90
C GLY A 259 -42.54 15.88 23.37
N LEU A 260 -43.23 15.95 24.51
CA LEU A 260 -43.64 17.20 25.14
C LEU A 260 -42.44 17.92 25.79
N LYS A 261 -41.54 17.15 26.40
CA LYS A 261 -40.28 17.65 26.96
C LYS A 261 -39.12 17.31 26.03
N THR A 262 -38.61 18.31 25.34
CA THR A 262 -37.53 18.17 24.34
C THR A 262 -36.16 18.62 24.87
N PHE A 263 -36.00 18.71 26.18
CA PHE A 263 -34.74 19.13 26.80
C PHE A 263 -34.49 18.43 28.14
N MET A 264 -33.22 18.31 28.49
CA MET A 264 -32.73 17.92 29.82
C MET A 264 -31.95 19.06 30.44
N CYS A 265 -31.99 19.15 31.77
CA CYS A 265 -31.20 20.08 32.55
C CYS A 265 -30.57 19.30 33.70
N GLY A 266 -29.29 19.55 33.98
CA GLY A 266 -28.57 18.86 35.05
C GLY A 266 -27.17 19.44 35.26
N PHE A 267 -26.44 18.84 36.19
CA PHE A 267 -25.03 19.18 36.42
C PHE A 267 -24.17 18.73 35.23
N ASP A 268 -23.22 19.57 34.82
CA ASP A 268 -22.25 19.21 33.79
C ASP A 268 -21.10 18.38 34.38
N ASN A 269 -21.36 17.10 34.64
CA ASN A 269 -20.38 16.17 35.21
C ASN A 269 -19.97 15.02 34.28
N GLN A 270 -20.55 14.95 33.08
CA GLN A 270 -20.31 13.88 32.11
C GLN A 270 -19.75 14.40 30.77
N SER A 271 -19.40 15.70 30.66
CA SER A 271 -18.79 16.30 29.46
C SER A 271 -19.62 16.03 28.19
N PHE A 272 -20.91 16.37 28.24
CA PHE A 272 -21.85 16.13 27.15
C PHE A 272 -21.46 16.89 25.88
N ARG A 273 -21.70 16.29 24.71
CA ARG A 273 -21.46 16.91 23.40
C ARG A 273 -22.69 16.84 22.51
N VAL A 274 -22.83 17.83 21.62
CA VAL A 274 -23.82 17.75 20.54
C VAL A 274 -23.52 16.52 19.69
N GLY A 275 -24.52 15.66 19.51
CA GLY A 275 -24.36 14.39 18.81
C GLY A 275 -24.44 13.16 19.72
N ASP A 276 -24.15 13.32 21.01
CA ASP A 276 -24.15 12.23 21.99
C ASP A 276 -25.53 11.57 22.09
N LYS A 277 -25.52 10.28 22.42
CA LYS A 277 -26.72 9.52 22.75
C LYS A 277 -26.97 9.59 24.25
N LEU A 278 -28.21 9.76 24.63
CA LEU A 278 -28.67 9.68 26.02
C LEU A 278 -29.59 8.48 26.14
N LYS A 279 -29.24 7.52 26.99
CA LYS A 279 -30.15 6.47 27.45
C LYS A 279 -30.76 6.96 28.74
N ILE A 280 -32.01 7.40 28.64
CA ILE A 280 -32.76 7.95 29.77
C ILE A 280 -33.55 6.82 30.40
N ASN A 281 -33.26 6.46 31.65
CA ASN A 281 -33.95 5.42 32.40
C ASN A 281 -35.03 6.07 33.29
N GLU A 282 -36.19 5.42 33.38
CA GLU A 282 -37.23 5.84 34.33
C GLU A 282 -36.89 5.35 35.74
N PHE A 283 -36.73 6.30 36.66
CA PHE A 283 -36.42 6.06 38.06
C PHE A 283 -37.60 6.49 38.94
N ASN A 284 -38.13 5.58 39.76
CA ASN A 284 -39.22 5.88 40.68
C ASN A 284 -38.66 6.29 42.06
N PRO A 285 -38.85 7.55 42.50
CA PRO A 285 -38.34 8.04 43.77
C PRO A 285 -39.07 7.50 45.00
N GLU A 286 -40.33 7.04 44.88
CA GLU A 286 -41.09 6.46 46.00
C GLU A 286 -40.59 5.06 46.35
N THR A 287 -40.28 4.26 45.33
CA THR A 287 -39.78 2.89 45.50
C THR A 287 -38.26 2.80 45.48
N ILE A 288 -37.56 3.90 45.13
CA ILE A 288 -36.10 3.97 44.98
C ILE A 288 -35.57 2.89 44.02
N LEU A 289 -36.30 2.66 42.92
CA LEU A 289 -35.98 1.61 41.94
C LEU A 289 -36.20 2.11 40.51
N TYR A 290 -35.40 1.57 39.60
CA TYR A 290 -35.64 1.68 38.16
C TYR A 290 -36.83 0.83 37.75
N THR A 291 -37.71 1.38 36.90
CA THR A 291 -38.87 0.63 36.39
C THR A 291 -38.50 -0.35 35.27
N GLY A 292 -37.28 -0.23 34.74
CA GLY A 292 -36.79 -0.96 33.56
C GLY A 292 -37.18 -0.32 32.23
N ARG A 293 -38.02 0.73 32.23
CA ARG A 293 -38.29 1.52 31.03
C ARG A 293 -37.13 2.46 30.74
N PHE A 294 -36.78 2.60 29.47
CA PHE A 294 -35.81 3.58 29.01
C PHE A 294 -36.21 4.13 27.63
N THR A 295 -35.65 5.28 27.27
CA THR A 295 -35.74 5.84 25.92
C THR A 295 -34.38 6.36 25.48
N GLU A 296 -34.11 6.20 24.18
CA GLU A 296 -32.88 6.71 23.58
C GLU A 296 -33.13 8.04 22.88
N MET A 297 -32.33 9.02 23.25
CA MET A 297 -32.37 10.38 22.74
C MET A 297 -31.00 10.78 22.21
N LYS A 298 -30.96 11.76 21.32
CA LYS A 298 -29.73 12.37 20.82
C LYS A 298 -29.68 13.83 21.26
N VAL A 299 -28.54 14.26 21.77
CA VAL A 299 -28.28 15.69 22.04
C VAL A 299 -28.17 16.42 20.71
N ILE A 300 -29.02 17.42 20.49
CA ILE A 300 -29.04 18.22 19.26
C ILE A 300 -28.53 19.64 19.46
N TYR A 301 -28.52 20.14 20.68
CA TYR A 301 -27.98 21.45 21.04
C TYR A 301 -27.64 21.48 22.53
N ILE A 302 -26.60 22.23 22.90
CA ILE A 302 -26.15 22.40 24.28
C ILE A 302 -26.10 23.90 24.59
N GLN A 303 -26.68 24.26 25.73
CA GLN A 303 -26.50 25.56 26.36
C GLN A 303 -25.69 25.36 27.64
N GLU A 304 -24.47 25.89 27.65
CA GLU A 304 -23.58 25.88 28.81
C GLU A 304 -24.06 26.87 29.89
N GLY A 305 -23.75 26.55 31.14
CA GLY A 305 -23.96 27.41 32.31
C GLY A 305 -23.09 28.66 32.31
N GLY A 306 -23.34 29.55 33.27
CA GLY A 306 -22.63 30.83 33.41
C GLY A 306 -23.12 31.93 32.49
N LYS A 307 -24.16 31.66 31.68
CA LYS A 307 -24.83 32.62 30.80
C LYS A 307 -26.35 32.49 30.97
N ASN A 308 -27.08 33.58 30.72
CA ASN A 308 -28.56 33.60 30.73
C ASN A 308 -29.18 33.06 32.03
N ASP A 309 -28.61 33.43 33.18
CA ASP A 309 -29.07 33.01 34.52
C ASP A 309 -29.02 31.49 34.80
N ILE A 310 -28.30 30.73 33.97
CA ILE A 310 -28.01 29.32 34.21
C ILE A 310 -26.77 29.23 35.12
N PRO A 311 -26.81 28.51 36.26
CA PRO A 311 -25.63 28.35 37.11
C PRO A 311 -24.43 27.76 36.35
N GLU A 312 -23.20 28.17 36.68
CA GLU A 312 -21.98 27.76 35.96
C GLU A 312 -21.81 26.25 35.82
N ASN A 313 -22.22 25.48 36.82
CA ASN A 313 -22.05 24.01 36.85
C ASN A 313 -23.23 23.25 36.23
N TYR A 314 -24.15 23.94 35.56
CA TYR A 314 -25.33 23.34 34.94
C TYR A 314 -25.27 23.42 33.43
N ILE A 315 -25.96 22.48 32.79
CA ILE A 315 -26.09 22.39 31.34
C ILE A 315 -27.55 22.15 30.97
N ILE A 316 -28.00 22.77 29.87
CA ILE A 316 -29.28 22.46 29.25
C ILE A 316 -29.03 21.82 27.89
N MET A 317 -29.49 20.59 27.73
CA MET A 317 -29.36 19.81 26.50
C MET A 317 -30.70 19.76 25.80
N SER A 318 -30.80 20.26 24.57
CA SER A 318 -31.95 19.94 23.71
C SER A 318 -31.77 18.53 23.16
N ILE A 319 -32.84 17.74 23.23
CA ILE A 319 -32.81 16.32 22.92
C ILE A 319 -33.84 15.96 21.84
N LYS A 320 -33.51 14.97 21.02
CA LYS A 320 -34.40 14.43 19.98
C LYS A 320 -34.40 12.91 20.00
N LYS A 321 -35.57 12.31 19.89
CA LYS A 321 -35.72 10.84 19.85
C LYS A 321 -34.93 10.25 18.68
N ILE A 322 -34.15 9.22 18.98
CA ILE A 322 -33.46 8.44 17.95
C ILE A 322 -34.52 7.55 17.29
N ARG A 323 -34.60 7.62 15.95
CA ARG A 323 -35.57 6.86 15.16
C ARG A 323 -35.13 5.42 14.95
#